data_AF-A0A974HSY0-F1
#
_entry.id   AF-A0A974HSY0-F1
#
_cell.length_a   1.000
_cell.length_b   1.000
_cell.length_c   1.000
_cell.angle_alpha   90.00
_cell.angle_beta   90.00
_cell.angle_gamma   90.00
#
_symmetry.space_group_name_H-M   'P 1'
#
loop_
_entity.id
_entity.type
_entity.pdbx_description
1 polymer ?
#
loop_
_entity_poly.entity_id
_entity_poly.type
_entity_poly.pdbx_seq_one_letter_code
_entity_poly.pdbx_strand_id
1 'polypeptide(L)'
;MGLAEGLAARMAPHLYIQEPLSAQQLKKLEEHKYSASGRSLVEPPMQVYWNWLVEKVPLWLAPNTITMVGLLLNVLSTLILVCYCPTATEGAPFWTYLLCAIGLFVYQSLDAIDGKQARRTNSSSPLGEMFDHGCDSISIVFVNLGTIAAVRLGTLPGWMFYCCFVGMFMFYCAQWQTYVCGTLKFGIIDVTELQLSVTVMFLMTAVCGPELWDYEIPFTGLPMKTIPLLGIIGGTVYSCSNYFRVILSGGVGKNGSTVAGTSVLSPGLHIGLVLLLALMIYKKSTTNLFLQNPCLYTLAFGFVSAKITIKLVIAHMTKSEISLQDTAFIGPGLLFFNQYFNSFIDEYIVLWIAMVISFADLLRYCISVCLQIATHLRISVFRISSNQAAEQVQTQKQKLTD
;
A
#
# COMPACT_ATOMS: atom_id res chain seq x y z
N MET A 1 -27.39 15.44 -34.14
CA MET A 1 -26.91 14.44 -33.16
C MET A 1 -25.67 13.66 -33.62
N GLY A 2 -25.45 13.38 -34.91
CA GLY A 2 -24.29 12.57 -35.36
C GLY A 2 -22.92 13.27 -35.49
N LEU A 3 -22.80 14.58 -35.22
CA LEU A 3 -21.51 15.31 -35.35
C LEU A 3 -20.77 15.51 -34.02
N ALA A 4 -21.45 15.42 -32.87
CA ALA A 4 -20.84 15.58 -31.55
C ALA A 4 -20.19 14.28 -31.05
N GLU A 5 -20.75 13.11 -31.39
CA GLU A 5 -20.16 11.80 -31.07
C GLU A 5 -18.88 11.51 -31.87
N GLY A 6 -18.78 12.05 -33.10
CA GLY A 6 -17.57 11.92 -33.93
C GLY A 6 -16.39 12.79 -33.50
N LEU A 7 -16.63 13.84 -32.69
CA LEU A 7 -15.59 14.77 -32.21
C LEU A 7 -14.99 14.32 -30.87
N ALA A 8 -15.78 13.66 -30.00
CA ALA A 8 -15.26 13.06 -28.77
C ALA A 8 -14.29 11.89 -29.05
N ALA A 9 -14.48 11.16 -30.15
CA ALA A 9 -13.58 10.09 -30.58
C ALA A 9 -12.25 10.59 -31.18
N ARG A 10 -12.08 11.89 -31.43
CA ARG A 10 -10.90 12.47 -32.11
C ARG A 10 -9.93 13.23 -31.18
N MET A 11 -10.17 13.25 -29.86
CA MET A 11 -9.33 13.99 -28.90
C MET A 11 -8.57 13.11 -27.88
N ALA A 12 -8.43 11.81 -28.13
CA ALA A 12 -7.49 10.98 -27.37
C ALA A 12 -6.19 10.86 -28.19
N PRO A 13 -5.05 11.44 -27.75
CA PRO A 13 -3.79 11.05 -28.32
C PRO A 13 -3.61 9.57 -27.99
N HIS A 14 -3.65 8.71 -29.01
CA HIS A 14 -3.21 7.33 -28.95
C HIS A 14 -1.70 7.33 -28.66
N LEU A 15 -1.29 7.62 -27.43
CA LEU A 15 -0.20 6.84 -26.87
C LEU A 15 -0.73 5.41 -26.87
N TYR A 16 -0.10 4.52 -27.63
CA TYR A 16 -0.29 3.07 -27.51
C TYR A 16 0.12 2.69 -26.07
N ILE A 17 -0.77 2.90 -25.12
CA ILE A 17 -0.67 2.35 -23.79
C ILE A 17 -0.97 0.88 -23.99
N GLN A 18 0.07 0.04 -24.01
CA GLN A 18 -0.10 -1.39 -23.95
C GLN A 18 -1.07 -1.71 -22.80
N GLU A 19 -2.18 -2.34 -23.15
CA GLU A 19 -3.24 -2.67 -22.20
C GLU A 19 -2.68 -3.55 -21.08
N PRO A 20 -2.82 -3.16 -19.79
CA PRO A 20 -2.20 -3.89 -18.69
C PRO A 20 -2.89 -5.24 -18.42
N LEU A 21 -4.16 -5.40 -18.80
CA LEU A 21 -4.94 -6.63 -18.64
C LEU A 21 -5.37 -7.18 -20.00
N SER A 22 -5.32 -8.50 -20.14
CA SER A 22 -5.90 -9.20 -21.29
C SER A 22 -7.43 -9.28 -21.21
N ALA A 23 -8.10 -9.49 -22.35
CA ALA A 23 -9.55 -9.72 -22.39
C ALA A 23 -10.00 -10.90 -21.51
N GLN A 24 -9.18 -11.95 -21.38
CA GLN A 24 -9.47 -13.09 -20.51
C GLN A 24 -9.42 -12.70 -19.02
N GLN A 25 -8.45 -11.88 -18.62
CA GLN A 25 -8.35 -11.38 -17.25
C GLN A 25 -9.53 -10.48 -16.90
N LEU A 26 -9.92 -9.59 -17.81
CA LEU A 26 -11.10 -8.73 -17.65
C LEU A 26 -12.38 -9.56 -17.44
N LYS A 27 -12.61 -10.59 -18.27
CA LYS A 27 -13.76 -11.49 -18.11
C LYS A 27 -13.76 -12.21 -16.76
N LYS A 28 -12.60 -12.71 -16.30
CA LYS A 28 -12.49 -13.34 -14.98
C LYS A 28 -12.73 -12.36 -13.82
N LEU A 29 -12.44 -11.08 -14.02
CA LEU A 29 -12.71 -10.03 -13.04
C LEU A 29 -14.21 -9.86 -12.79
N GLU A 30 -15.06 -10.03 -13.81
CA GLU A 30 -16.53 -9.98 -13.66
C GLU A 30 -17.05 -11.08 -12.73
N GLU A 31 -16.35 -12.22 -12.67
CA GLU A 31 -16.69 -13.37 -11.82
C GLU A 31 -16.12 -13.24 -10.39
N HIS A 32 -15.27 -12.24 -10.13
CA HIS A 32 -14.63 -12.05 -8.83
C HIS A 32 -15.64 -11.65 -7.76
N LYS A 33 -15.48 -12.25 -6.59
CA LYS A 33 -16.25 -11.91 -5.39
C LYS A 33 -15.28 -11.74 -4.23
N TYR A 34 -15.33 -10.57 -3.61
CA TYR A 34 -14.57 -10.29 -2.41
C TYR A 34 -14.86 -11.34 -1.33
N SER A 35 -13.81 -11.87 -0.72
CA SER A 35 -13.88 -12.82 0.38
C SER A 35 -12.84 -12.46 1.41
N ALA A 36 -13.31 -12.18 2.63
CA ALA A 36 -12.45 -11.95 3.79
C ALA A 36 -12.99 -12.70 5.01
N SER A 37 -12.10 -13.06 5.92
CA SER A 37 -12.41 -13.81 7.14
C SER A 37 -11.45 -13.45 8.26
N GLY A 38 -11.82 -13.76 9.50
CA GLY A 38 -11.07 -13.33 10.66
C GLY A 38 -11.50 -11.95 11.14
N ARG A 39 -10.90 -11.51 12.24
CA ARG A 39 -11.21 -10.25 12.92
C ARG A 39 -10.04 -9.87 13.80
N SER A 40 -9.61 -8.61 13.74
CA SER A 40 -8.54 -8.11 14.59
C SER A 40 -9.06 -7.68 15.98
N LEU A 41 -8.15 -7.52 16.94
CA LEU A 41 -8.44 -7.26 18.36
C LEU A 41 -9.22 -5.95 18.59
N VAL A 42 -8.78 -4.88 17.93
CA VAL A 42 -9.30 -3.51 18.09
C VAL A 42 -10.32 -3.18 17.01
N GLU A 43 -10.51 -4.03 16.01
CA GLU A 43 -11.60 -3.90 15.05
C GLU A 43 -12.99 -3.77 15.71
N PRO A 44 -13.43 -4.64 16.66
CA PRO A 44 -14.73 -4.52 17.33
C PRO A 44 -15.10 -3.12 17.83
N PRO A 45 -14.29 -2.46 18.68
CA PRO A 45 -14.61 -1.11 19.14
C PRO A 45 -14.53 -0.09 17.99
N MET A 46 -13.58 -0.23 17.06
CA MET A 46 -13.45 0.67 15.92
C MET A 46 -14.64 0.59 14.95
N GLN A 47 -15.32 -0.56 14.85
CA GLN A 47 -16.55 -0.70 14.06
C GLN A 47 -17.63 0.28 14.51
N VAL A 48 -17.74 0.59 15.82
CA VAL A 48 -18.71 1.59 16.32
C VAL A 48 -18.41 2.97 15.73
N TYR A 49 -17.14 3.38 15.78
CA TYR A 49 -16.68 4.64 15.22
C TYR A 49 -16.83 4.69 13.70
N TRP A 50 -16.43 3.64 12.97
CA TRP A 50 -16.52 3.60 11.51
C TRP A 50 -17.96 3.55 11.00
N ASN A 51 -18.87 2.88 11.70
CA ASN A 51 -20.30 2.89 11.36
C ASN A 51 -20.90 4.27 11.56
N TRP A 52 -20.54 4.98 12.64
CA TRP A 52 -20.93 6.37 12.82
C TRP A 52 -20.32 7.28 11.73
N LEU A 53 -19.05 7.07 11.38
CA LEU A 53 -18.33 7.92 10.44
C LEU A 53 -18.88 7.80 9.02
N VAL A 54 -19.15 6.57 8.55
CA VAL A 54 -19.70 6.36 7.20
C VAL A 54 -21.06 7.04 7.03
N GLU A 55 -21.88 7.14 8.09
CA GLU A 55 -23.16 7.85 8.02
C GLU A 55 -23.00 9.36 7.73
N LYS A 56 -21.86 9.95 8.12
CA LYS A 56 -21.55 11.37 7.86
C LYS A 56 -21.05 11.61 6.44
N VAL A 57 -20.70 10.56 5.71
CA VAL A 57 -20.27 10.66 4.32
C VAL A 57 -21.49 10.89 3.42
N PRO A 58 -21.46 11.92 2.53
CA PRO A 58 -22.52 12.13 1.55
C PRO A 58 -22.68 10.96 0.58
N LEU A 59 -23.92 10.61 0.22
CA LEU A 59 -24.22 9.47 -0.67
C LEU A 59 -23.69 9.62 -2.09
N TRP A 60 -23.38 10.84 -2.54
CA TRP A 60 -22.80 11.09 -3.86
C TRP A 60 -21.28 10.85 -3.91
N LEU A 61 -20.62 10.77 -2.75
CA LEU A 61 -19.18 10.62 -2.67
C LEU A 61 -18.79 9.16 -2.95
N ALA A 62 -17.99 8.96 -4.00
CA ALA A 62 -17.55 7.63 -4.41
C ALA A 62 -16.55 7.04 -3.39
N PRO A 63 -16.62 5.72 -3.10
CA PRO A 63 -15.67 5.03 -2.23
C PRO A 63 -14.20 5.31 -2.56
N ASN A 64 -13.81 5.15 -3.83
CA ASN A 64 -12.43 5.38 -4.26
C ASN A 64 -11.95 6.82 -4.04
N THR A 65 -12.86 7.80 -4.01
CA THR A 65 -12.51 9.19 -3.67
C THR A 65 -12.15 9.31 -2.18
N ILE A 66 -12.85 8.58 -1.31
CA ILE A 66 -12.57 8.53 0.13
C ILE A 66 -11.18 7.96 0.37
N THR A 67 -10.88 6.80 -0.23
CA THR A 67 -9.57 6.13 -0.16
C THR A 67 -8.45 7.05 -0.67
N MET A 68 -8.64 7.67 -1.84
CA MET A 68 -7.64 8.57 -2.43
C MET A 68 -7.37 9.81 -1.57
N VAL A 69 -8.42 10.42 -0.99
CA VAL A 69 -8.25 11.57 -0.08
C VAL A 69 -7.47 11.15 1.17
N GLY A 70 -7.81 9.99 1.75
CA GLY A 70 -7.03 9.43 2.86
C GLY A 70 -5.56 9.27 2.48
N LEU A 71 -5.29 8.61 1.34
CA LEU A 71 -3.92 8.35 0.88
C LEU A 71 -3.13 9.67 0.72
N LEU A 72 -3.72 10.67 0.07
CA LEU A 72 -3.10 11.97 -0.13
C LEU A 72 -2.75 12.65 1.20
N LEU A 73 -3.62 12.58 2.21
CA LEU A 73 -3.34 13.15 3.53
C LEU A 73 -2.15 12.46 4.20
N ASN A 74 -2.09 11.12 4.18
CA ASN A 74 -0.96 10.37 4.76
C ASN A 74 0.36 10.63 4.01
N VAL A 75 0.30 10.68 2.68
CA VAL A 75 1.47 10.98 1.83
C VAL A 75 2.00 12.38 2.13
N LEU A 76 1.13 13.39 2.11
CA LEU A 76 1.53 14.79 2.30
C LEU A 76 2.06 15.03 3.71
N SER A 77 1.41 14.50 4.74
CA SER A 77 1.90 14.63 6.13
C SER A 77 3.28 14.01 6.29
N THR A 78 3.48 12.81 5.72
CA THR A 78 4.76 12.11 5.81
C THR A 78 5.86 12.80 5.02
N LEU A 79 5.57 13.29 3.80
CA LEU A 79 6.56 13.99 2.98
C LEU A 79 7.06 15.27 3.67
N ILE A 80 6.17 16.00 4.35
CA ILE A 80 6.58 17.15 5.17
C ILE A 80 7.56 16.71 6.25
N LEU A 81 7.29 15.62 6.98
CA LEU A 81 8.21 15.10 7.99
C LEU A 81 9.55 14.65 7.37
N VAL A 82 9.52 13.96 6.24
CA VAL A 82 10.73 13.50 5.52
C VAL A 82 11.59 14.68 5.03
N CYS A 83 10.99 15.82 4.68
CA CYS A 83 11.75 17.02 4.33
C CYS A 83 12.58 17.56 5.51
N TYR A 84 12.14 17.36 6.75
CA TYR A 84 12.92 17.70 7.95
C TYR A 84 13.90 16.59 8.36
N CYS A 85 13.53 15.34 8.12
CA CYS A 85 14.28 14.16 8.57
C CYS A 85 14.72 13.25 7.40
N PRO A 86 15.48 13.74 6.40
CA PRO A 86 15.80 12.96 5.20
C PRO A 86 16.67 11.73 5.48
N THR A 87 17.49 11.78 6.55
CA THR A 87 18.33 10.64 6.97
C THR A 87 17.73 9.85 8.13
N ALA A 88 16.56 10.25 8.63
CA ALA A 88 15.93 9.72 9.84
C ALA A 88 16.86 9.77 11.07
N THR A 89 17.80 10.72 11.12
CA THR A 89 18.63 11.01 12.29
C THR A 89 18.27 12.35 12.94
N GLU A 90 17.59 13.20 12.18
CA GLU A 90 17.22 14.56 12.56
C GLU A 90 15.95 14.57 13.41
N GLY A 91 15.72 15.69 14.09
CA GLY A 91 14.42 16.01 14.69
C GLY A 91 13.65 17.00 13.81
N ALA A 92 12.33 17.01 13.95
CA ALA A 92 11.43 17.95 13.29
C ALA A 92 10.61 18.74 14.32
N PRO A 93 10.01 19.89 13.94
CA PRO A 93 9.07 20.59 14.82
C PRO A 93 7.89 19.70 15.23
N PHE A 94 7.43 19.82 16.48
CA PHE A 94 6.39 18.94 17.04
C PHE A 94 5.14 18.76 16.15
N TRP A 95 4.74 19.82 15.45
CA TRP A 95 3.54 19.84 14.61
C TRP A 95 3.64 18.91 13.40
N THR A 96 4.85 18.56 12.93
CA THR A 96 5.02 17.61 11.81
C THR A 96 4.66 16.19 12.25
N TYR A 97 5.09 15.78 13.45
CA TYR A 97 4.71 14.50 14.04
C TYR A 97 3.21 14.44 14.35
N LEU A 98 2.64 15.54 14.87
CA LEU A 98 1.20 15.65 15.09
C LEU A 98 0.43 15.55 13.77
N LEU A 99 0.93 16.19 12.70
CA LEU A 99 0.35 16.10 11.37
C LEU A 99 0.40 14.66 10.82
N CYS A 100 1.49 13.92 11.03
CA CYS A 100 1.57 12.49 10.70
C CYS A 100 0.59 11.64 11.52
N ALA A 101 0.44 11.91 12.82
CA ALA A 101 -0.55 11.22 13.66
C ALA A 101 -1.97 11.41 13.12
N ILE A 102 -2.35 12.66 12.85
CA ILE A 102 -3.67 12.99 12.29
C ILE A 102 -3.83 12.39 10.90
N GLY A 103 -2.83 12.56 10.03
CA GLY A 103 -2.84 12.06 8.65
C GLY A 103 -3.03 10.55 8.58
N LEU A 104 -2.27 9.79 9.38
CA LEU A 104 -2.40 8.33 9.45
C LEU A 104 -3.73 7.88 10.05
N PHE A 105 -4.19 8.51 11.13
CA PHE A 105 -5.48 8.18 11.73
C PHE A 105 -6.65 8.47 10.78
N VAL A 106 -6.59 9.59 10.06
CA VAL A 106 -7.58 9.93 9.03
C VAL A 106 -7.50 8.94 7.87
N TYR A 107 -6.31 8.60 7.38
CA TYR A 107 -6.13 7.55 6.36
C TYR A 107 -6.83 6.25 6.78
N GLN A 108 -6.46 5.70 7.94
CA GLN A 108 -7.05 4.49 8.49
C GLN A 108 -8.58 4.59 8.61
N SER A 109 -9.09 5.75 9.04
CA SER A 109 -10.53 5.96 9.19
C SER A 109 -11.26 5.98 7.85
N LEU A 110 -10.68 6.61 6.83
CA LEU A 110 -11.26 6.73 5.50
C LEU A 110 -11.18 5.43 4.72
N ASP A 111 -10.06 4.73 4.84
CA ASP A 111 -9.82 3.38 4.34
C ASP A 111 -10.88 2.40 4.86
N ALA A 112 -11.04 2.31 6.20
CA ALA A 112 -12.01 1.38 6.80
C ALA A 112 -13.49 1.64 6.44
N ILE A 113 -13.84 2.85 6.00
CA ILE A 113 -15.22 3.21 5.63
C ILE A 113 -15.48 3.14 4.12
N ASP A 114 -14.49 2.97 3.26
CA ASP A 114 -14.71 3.02 1.81
C ASP A 114 -15.60 1.85 1.33
N GLY A 115 -15.37 0.63 1.82
CA GLY A 115 -16.15 -0.55 1.53
C GLY A 115 -17.51 -0.50 2.22
N LYS A 116 -17.60 0.17 3.38
CA LYS A 116 -18.88 0.46 4.04
C LYS A 116 -19.72 1.41 3.20
N GLN A 117 -19.09 2.46 2.67
CA GLN A 117 -19.73 3.38 1.76
C GLN A 117 -20.16 2.65 0.49
N ALA A 118 -19.29 1.82 -0.10
CA ALA A 118 -19.61 1.04 -1.30
C ALA A 118 -20.83 0.14 -1.12
N ARG A 119 -20.98 -0.50 0.04
CA ARG A 119 -22.18 -1.28 0.40
C ARG A 119 -23.40 -0.38 0.61
N ARG A 120 -23.23 0.75 1.29
CA ARG A 120 -24.31 1.73 1.55
C ARG A 120 -24.85 2.34 0.26
N THR A 121 -24.01 2.54 -0.74
CA THR A 121 -24.34 3.15 -2.04
C THR A 121 -24.55 2.12 -3.16
N ASN A 122 -24.57 0.82 -2.86
CA ASN A 122 -24.67 -0.27 -3.84
C ASN A 122 -23.68 -0.13 -5.00
N SER A 123 -22.47 0.34 -4.72
CA SER A 123 -21.40 0.59 -5.69
C SER A 123 -20.16 -0.28 -5.45
N SER A 124 -20.28 -1.38 -4.70
CA SER A 124 -19.23 -2.38 -4.55
C SER A 124 -18.83 -2.97 -5.90
N SER A 125 -17.53 -3.04 -6.17
CA SER A 125 -16.98 -3.57 -7.42
C SER A 125 -15.57 -4.12 -7.22
N PRO A 126 -15.11 -5.04 -8.10
CA PRO A 126 -13.70 -5.46 -8.13
C PRO A 126 -12.73 -4.28 -8.29
N LEU A 127 -13.12 -3.24 -9.03
CA LEU A 127 -12.31 -2.02 -9.15
C LEU A 127 -12.06 -1.37 -7.79
N GLY A 128 -13.10 -1.26 -6.95
CA GLY A 128 -12.98 -0.65 -5.62
C GLY A 128 -12.03 -1.40 -4.72
N GLU A 129 -12.14 -2.73 -4.67
CA GLU A 129 -11.23 -3.60 -3.91
C GLU A 129 -9.77 -3.49 -4.39
N MET A 130 -9.54 -3.50 -5.71
CA MET A 130 -8.19 -3.32 -6.26
C MET A 130 -7.63 -1.92 -5.94
N PHE A 131 -8.48 -0.90 -5.99
CA PHE A 131 -8.10 0.49 -5.72
C PHE A 131 -7.70 0.68 -4.26
N ASP A 132 -8.49 0.13 -3.33
CA ASP A 132 -8.25 0.11 -1.89
C ASP A 132 -6.88 -0.52 -1.55
N HIS A 133 -6.71 -1.79 -1.91
CA HIS A 133 -5.45 -2.50 -1.68
C HIS A 133 -4.24 -1.88 -2.41
N GLY A 134 -4.49 -1.21 -3.55
CA GLY A 134 -3.47 -0.44 -4.24
C GLY A 134 -3.05 0.79 -3.46
N CYS A 135 -3.98 1.53 -2.88
CA CYS A 135 -3.70 2.66 -1.99
C CYS A 135 -2.95 2.20 -0.74
N ASP A 136 -3.35 1.10 -0.11
CA ASP A 136 -2.65 0.49 1.03
C ASP A 136 -1.19 0.17 0.72
N SER A 137 -0.92 -0.41 -0.45
CA SER A 137 0.43 -0.76 -0.88
C SER A 137 1.34 0.47 -1.03
N ILE A 138 0.77 1.64 -1.30
CA ILE A 138 1.50 2.92 -1.34
C ILE A 138 1.60 3.50 0.07
N SER A 139 0.49 3.50 0.81
CA SER A 139 0.39 4.04 2.17
C SER A 139 1.44 3.44 3.10
N ILE A 140 1.66 2.12 3.04
CA ILE A 140 2.67 1.43 3.87
C ILE A 140 4.09 1.97 3.65
N VAL A 141 4.44 2.45 2.45
CA VAL A 141 5.74 3.09 2.17
C VAL A 141 5.91 4.34 3.03
N PHE A 142 4.87 5.17 3.08
CA PHE A 142 4.88 6.43 3.83
C PHE A 142 4.77 6.19 5.34
N VAL A 143 3.96 5.22 5.78
CA VAL A 143 3.93 4.81 7.19
C VAL A 143 5.31 4.36 7.66
N ASN A 144 6.04 3.57 6.87
CA ASN A 144 7.41 3.16 7.19
C ASN A 144 8.35 4.36 7.29
N LEU A 145 8.32 5.28 6.31
CA LEU A 145 9.14 6.50 6.31
C LEU A 145 8.87 7.40 7.52
N GLY A 146 7.60 7.63 7.84
CA GLY A 146 7.23 8.42 9.02
C GLY A 146 7.72 7.74 10.29
N THR A 147 7.52 6.42 10.41
CA THR A 147 7.91 5.64 11.59
C THR A 147 9.41 5.70 11.85
N ILE A 148 10.25 5.45 10.82
CA ILE A 148 11.70 5.49 10.99
C ILE A 148 12.19 6.91 11.35
N ALA A 149 11.57 7.95 10.80
CA ALA A 149 11.90 9.34 11.11
C ALA A 149 11.51 9.72 12.54
N ALA A 150 10.31 9.33 12.98
CA ALA A 150 9.80 9.64 14.33
C ALA A 150 10.67 9.05 15.44
N VAL A 151 11.17 7.82 15.26
CA VAL A 151 12.02 7.14 16.26
C VAL A 151 13.52 7.35 16.04
N ARG A 152 13.91 8.24 15.12
CA ARG A 152 15.30 8.54 14.74
C ARG A 152 16.09 7.28 14.40
N LEU A 153 15.51 6.38 13.59
CA LEU A 153 16.09 5.06 13.35
C LEU A 153 17.35 5.09 12.49
N GLY A 154 17.66 6.23 11.85
CA GLY A 154 18.93 6.45 11.14
C GLY A 154 20.16 6.30 12.03
N THR A 155 20.02 6.42 13.36
CA THR A 155 21.10 6.12 14.31
C THR A 155 21.42 4.63 14.43
N LEU A 156 20.55 3.76 13.90
CA LEU A 156 20.69 2.29 13.88
C LEU A 156 20.48 1.75 12.46
N PRO A 157 21.44 1.91 11.53
CA PRO A 157 21.16 1.73 10.11
C PRO A 157 20.73 0.32 9.67
N GLY A 158 21.21 -0.73 10.34
CA GLY A 158 20.78 -2.09 10.06
C GLY A 158 19.29 -2.31 10.40
N TRP A 159 18.86 -1.75 11.54
CA TRP A 159 17.45 -1.78 11.96
C TRP A 159 16.59 -0.86 11.10
N MET A 160 17.12 0.30 10.69
CA MET A 160 16.43 1.17 9.73
C MET A 160 16.14 0.44 8.42
N PHE A 161 17.14 -0.23 7.83
CA PHE A 161 16.94 -1.02 6.61
C PHE A 161 15.83 -2.06 6.80
N TYR A 162 15.90 -2.85 7.88
CA TYR A 162 14.87 -3.83 8.19
C TYR A 162 13.47 -3.20 8.28
N CYS A 163 13.31 -2.11 9.05
CA CYS A 163 12.02 -1.43 9.22
C CYS A 163 11.48 -0.79 7.93
N CYS A 164 12.34 -0.29 7.05
CA CYS A 164 11.92 0.24 5.75
C CYS A 164 11.20 -0.81 4.89
N PHE A 165 11.67 -2.07 4.93
CA PHE A 165 11.23 -3.12 4.00
C PHE A 165 10.27 -4.15 4.62
N VAL A 166 10.30 -4.35 5.94
CA VAL A 166 9.48 -5.38 6.59
C VAL A 166 7.99 -5.13 6.45
N GLY A 167 7.52 -3.88 6.58
CA GLY A 167 6.11 -3.55 6.41
C GLY A 167 5.59 -3.85 4.99
N MET A 168 6.41 -3.53 3.98
CA MET A 168 6.10 -3.82 2.57
C MET A 168 6.05 -5.34 2.32
N PHE A 169 7.01 -6.08 2.88
CA PHE A 169 7.04 -7.54 2.81
C PHE A 169 5.82 -8.18 3.51
N MET A 170 5.43 -7.67 4.69
CA MET A 170 4.26 -8.18 5.42
C MET A 170 2.96 -7.94 4.66
N PHE A 171 2.78 -6.73 4.11
CA PHE A 171 1.61 -6.44 3.28
C PHE A 171 1.57 -7.32 2.02
N TYR A 172 2.72 -7.53 1.37
CA TYR A 172 2.82 -8.47 0.24
C TYR A 172 2.45 -9.91 0.65
N CYS A 173 2.90 -10.38 1.81
CA CYS A 173 2.56 -11.71 2.33
C CYS A 173 1.06 -11.88 2.59
N ALA A 174 0.36 -10.84 3.05
CA ALA A 174 -1.10 -10.87 3.19
C ALA A 174 -1.77 -11.10 1.82
N GLN A 175 -1.33 -10.38 0.77
CA GLN A 175 -1.84 -10.57 -0.59
C GLN A 175 -1.43 -11.90 -1.21
N TRP A 176 -0.24 -12.40 -0.90
CA TRP A 176 0.22 -13.73 -1.30
C TRP A 176 -0.63 -14.83 -0.67
N GLN A 177 -0.91 -14.75 0.62
CA GLN A 177 -1.85 -15.65 1.27
C GLN A 177 -3.21 -15.64 0.56
N THR A 178 -3.75 -14.46 0.23
CA THR A 178 -5.02 -14.31 -0.49
C THR A 178 -4.98 -14.93 -1.88
N TYR A 179 -3.87 -14.74 -2.62
CA TYR A 179 -3.63 -15.38 -3.93
C TYR A 179 -3.58 -16.92 -3.83
N VAL A 180 -3.10 -17.46 -2.71
CA VAL A 180 -3.04 -18.92 -2.49
C VAL A 180 -4.41 -19.48 -2.13
N CYS A 181 -5.07 -18.92 -1.11
CA CYS A 181 -6.26 -19.52 -0.50
C CYS A 181 -7.58 -18.90 -0.96
N GLY A 182 -7.54 -17.84 -1.77
CA GLY A 182 -8.72 -17.19 -2.32
C GLY A 182 -9.50 -16.32 -1.34
N THR A 183 -8.98 -16.04 -0.15
CA THR A 183 -9.66 -15.26 0.89
C THR A 183 -8.65 -14.49 1.72
N LEU A 184 -8.89 -13.21 1.95
CA LEU A 184 -8.08 -12.40 2.85
C LEU A 184 -8.38 -12.83 4.29
N LYS A 185 -7.35 -13.26 5.04
CA LYS A 185 -7.52 -13.72 6.43
C LYS A 185 -6.85 -12.75 7.38
N PHE A 186 -7.65 -12.12 8.23
CA PHE A 186 -7.20 -11.22 9.27
C PHE A 186 -6.73 -11.98 10.50
N GLY A 187 -5.60 -11.54 11.05
CA GLY A 187 -5.06 -12.01 12.32
C GLY A 187 -5.69 -11.31 13.53
N ILE A 188 -5.31 -11.74 14.73
CA ILE A 188 -5.70 -11.03 15.98
C ILE A 188 -5.01 -9.66 16.05
N ILE A 189 -3.76 -9.59 15.61
CA ILE A 189 -3.01 -8.35 15.41
C ILE A 189 -2.86 -8.18 13.90
N ASP A 190 -3.39 -7.09 13.36
CA ASP A 190 -3.39 -6.80 11.94
C ASP A 190 -3.17 -5.29 11.69
N VAL A 191 -3.40 -4.84 10.45
CA VAL A 191 -3.13 -3.46 10.01
C VAL A 191 -3.75 -2.41 10.93
N THR A 192 -4.94 -2.64 11.48
CA THR A 192 -5.62 -1.69 12.38
C THR A 192 -4.82 -1.44 13.66
N GLU A 193 -4.38 -2.48 14.37
CA GLU A 193 -3.58 -2.34 15.60
C GLU A 193 -2.23 -1.68 15.32
N LEU A 194 -1.62 -2.03 14.18
CA LEU A 194 -0.32 -1.48 13.77
C LEU A 194 -0.42 0.02 13.46
N GLN A 195 -1.42 0.44 12.68
CA GLN A 195 -1.63 1.86 12.35
C GLN A 195 -1.98 2.70 13.58
N LEU A 196 -2.80 2.17 14.50
CA LEU A 196 -3.06 2.83 15.79
C LEU A 196 -1.79 2.93 16.64
N SER A 197 -0.97 1.88 16.68
CA SER A 197 0.31 1.89 17.43
C SER A 197 1.27 2.93 16.87
N VAL A 198 1.38 3.04 15.55
CA VAL A 198 2.20 4.08 14.88
C VAL A 198 1.60 5.48 15.11
N THR A 199 0.28 5.62 15.10
CA THR A 199 -0.39 6.88 15.45
C THR A 199 -0.03 7.33 16.87
N VAL A 200 -0.09 6.41 17.85
CA VAL A 200 0.32 6.69 19.23
C VAL A 200 1.81 7.05 19.29
N MET A 201 2.66 6.36 18.54
CA MET A 201 4.08 6.67 18.44
C MET A 201 4.33 8.08 17.92
N PHE A 202 3.61 8.52 16.90
CA PHE A 202 3.67 9.90 16.41
C PHE A 202 3.21 10.92 17.45
N LEU A 203 2.13 10.63 18.19
CA LEU A 203 1.66 11.49 19.28
C LEU A 203 2.68 11.60 20.42
N MET A 204 3.29 10.49 20.83
CA MET A 204 4.36 10.48 21.84
C MET A 204 5.56 11.32 21.37
N THR A 205 5.95 11.16 20.11
CA THR A 205 7.05 11.92 19.50
C THR A 205 6.73 13.41 19.42
N ALA A 206 5.48 13.77 19.11
CA ALA A 206 5.03 15.16 19.08
C ALA A 206 5.07 15.81 20.47
N VAL A 207 4.65 15.10 21.52
CA VAL A 207 4.56 15.65 22.89
C VAL A 207 5.92 15.71 23.57
N CYS A 208 6.73 14.64 23.44
CA CYS A 208 7.97 14.47 24.20
C CYS A 208 9.23 14.85 23.40
N GLY A 209 9.10 15.10 22.09
CA GLY A 209 10.23 15.24 21.18
C GLY A 209 10.78 13.89 20.70
N PRO A 210 11.46 13.87 19.54
CA PRO A 210 12.03 12.64 18.98
C PRO A 210 13.21 12.09 19.79
N GLU A 211 13.86 12.91 20.63
CA GLU A 211 14.91 12.48 21.56
C GLU A 211 14.40 11.52 22.63
N LEU A 212 13.07 11.46 22.87
CA LEU A 212 12.43 10.45 23.73
C LEU A 212 12.95 9.04 23.43
N TRP A 213 13.10 8.74 22.14
CA TRP A 213 13.46 7.43 21.64
C TRP A 213 14.93 7.06 21.84
N ASP A 214 15.76 8.05 22.17
CA ASP A 214 17.18 7.90 22.48
C ASP A 214 17.44 7.74 24.00
N TYR A 215 16.44 7.97 24.86
CA TYR A 215 16.59 7.77 26.30
C TYR A 215 16.82 6.30 26.65
N GLU A 216 17.66 6.07 27.66
CA GLU A 216 17.93 4.73 28.15
C GLU A 216 16.76 4.19 29.00
N ILE A 217 16.36 2.95 28.72
CA ILE A 217 15.40 2.21 29.51
C ILE A 217 16.11 1.80 30.82
N PRO A 218 15.57 2.18 32.00
CA PRO A 218 16.16 1.83 33.29
C PRO A 218 16.46 0.33 33.39
N PHE A 219 17.58 -0.01 34.03
CA PHE A 219 18.05 -1.38 34.26
C PHE A 219 18.51 -2.19 33.03
N THR A 220 18.26 -1.74 31.80
CA THR A 220 18.73 -2.44 30.57
C THR A 220 19.83 -1.69 29.83
N GLY A 221 19.89 -0.35 29.97
CA GLY A 221 20.83 0.50 29.22
C GLY A 221 20.55 0.56 27.71
N LEU A 222 19.43 -0.01 27.26
CA LEU A 222 19.02 0.02 25.85
C LEU A 222 18.20 1.28 25.56
N PRO A 223 18.30 1.86 24.35
CA PRO A 223 17.52 3.03 24.00
C PRO A 223 16.02 2.69 23.91
N MET A 224 15.15 3.64 24.21
CA MET A 224 13.70 3.51 24.19
C MET A 224 13.17 3.01 22.83
N LYS A 225 13.82 3.35 21.71
CA LYS A 225 13.49 2.81 20.37
C LYS A 225 13.61 1.30 20.23
N THR A 226 14.26 0.61 21.17
CA THR A 226 14.27 -0.85 21.23
C THR A 226 12.88 -1.43 21.47
N ILE A 227 11.99 -0.73 22.20
CA ILE A 227 10.61 -1.21 22.45
C ILE A 227 9.81 -1.38 21.15
N PRO A 228 9.65 -0.35 20.29
CA PRO A 228 8.96 -0.52 19.02
C PRO A 228 9.68 -1.50 18.09
N LEU A 229 11.02 -1.56 18.10
CA LEU A 229 11.76 -2.57 17.33
C LEU A 229 11.40 -4.00 17.73
N LEU A 230 11.36 -4.31 19.04
CA LEU A 230 10.94 -5.62 19.53
C LEU A 230 9.49 -5.92 19.15
N GLY A 231 8.61 -4.91 19.20
CA GLY A 231 7.23 -5.03 18.71
C GLY A 231 7.16 -5.40 17.23
N ILE A 232 7.93 -4.72 16.37
CA ILE A 232 7.99 -5.00 14.93
C ILE A 232 8.53 -6.41 14.68
N ILE A 233 9.60 -6.83 15.37
CA ILE A 233 10.18 -8.17 15.22
C ILE A 233 9.19 -9.24 15.66
N GLY A 234 8.61 -9.10 16.85
CA GLY A 234 7.63 -10.04 17.39
C GLY A 234 6.39 -10.14 16.51
N GLY A 235 5.84 -9.00 16.08
CA GLY A 235 4.73 -8.92 15.14
C GLY A 235 5.05 -9.56 13.79
N THR A 236 6.27 -9.37 13.28
CA THR A 236 6.73 -10.01 12.04
C THR A 236 6.82 -11.53 12.19
N VAL A 237 7.44 -12.03 13.26
CA VAL A 237 7.54 -13.48 13.51
C VAL A 237 6.14 -14.09 13.63
N TYR A 238 5.25 -13.46 14.38
CA TYR A 238 3.87 -13.91 14.56
C TYR A 238 3.10 -13.93 13.23
N SER A 239 3.12 -12.82 12.49
CA SER A 239 2.37 -12.66 11.24
C SER A 239 2.91 -13.56 10.13
N CYS A 240 4.23 -13.64 9.95
CA CYS A 240 4.87 -14.60 9.05
C CYS A 240 4.47 -16.04 9.37
N SER A 241 4.49 -16.44 10.65
CA SER A 241 4.11 -17.80 11.03
C SER A 241 2.68 -18.13 10.57
N ASN A 242 1.76 -17.18 10.71
CA ASN A 242 0.38 -17.34 10.26
C ASN A 242 0.27 -17.35 8.72
N TYR A 243 0.88 -16.38 8.04
CA TYR A 243 0.84 -16.27 6.58
C TYR A 243 1.46 -17.50 5.91
N PHE A 244 2.66 -17.92 6.32
CA PHE A 244 3.34 -19.06 5.71
C PHE A 244 2.67 -20.40 6.03
N ARG A 245 2.01 -20.53 7.19
CA ARG A 245 1.16 -21.69 7.45
C ARG A 245 0.06 -21.81 6.40
N VAL A 246 -0.61 -20.71 6.05
CA VAL A 246 -1.68 -20.71 5.03
C VAL A 246 -1.11 -20.83 3.61
N ILE A 247 -0.01 -20.15 3.29
CA ILE A 247 0.63 -20.25 1.97
C ILE A 247 1.05 -21.69 1.65
N LEU A 248 1.60 -22.41 2.64
CA LEU A 248 2.13 -23.77 2.42
C LEU A 248 1.06 -24.87 2.47
N SER A 249 -0.10 -24.62 3.07
CA SER A 249 -1.12 -25.66 3.30
C SER A 249 -2.54 -25.32 2.84
N GLY A 250 -2.80 -24.07 2.45
CA GLY A 250 -4.14 -23.53 2.18
C GLY A 250 -4.47 -23.29 0.72
N GLY A 251 -3.71 -23.83 -0.23
CA GLY A 251 -3.95 -23.64 -1.67
C GLY A 251 -5.27 -24.24 -2.13
N VAL A 252 -6.08 -23.44 -2.82
CA VAL A 252 -7.43 -23.85 -3.32
C VAL A 252 -7.44 -24.30 -4.77
N GLY A 253 -6.32 -24.15 -5.48
CA GLY A 253 -6.16 -24.60 -6.85
C GLY A 253 -5.97 -26.11 -6.98
N LYS A 254 -5.85 -26.58 -8.23
CA LYS A 254 -5.60 -28.00 -8.54
C LYS A 254 -4.35 -28.49 -7.80
N ASN A 255 -4.46 -29.61 -7.08
CA ASN A 255 -3.37 -30.19 -6.28
C ASN A 255 -2.84 -29.25 -5.17
N GLY A 256 -3.67 -28.36 -4.62
CA GLY A 256 -3.24 -27.42 -3.57
C GLY A 256 -2.42 -26.24 -4.11
N SER A 257 -2.54 -25.94 -5.40
CA SER A 257 -1.92 -24.77 -6.05
C SER A 257 -2.66 -23.46 -5.69
N THR A 258 -2.18 -22.34 -6.22
CA THR A 258 -2.82 -21.02 -6.07
C THR A 258 -4.16 -20.94 -6.81
N VAL A 259 -4.89 -19.84 -6.64
CA VAL A 259 -6.15 -19.60 -7.39
C VAL A 259 -5.96 -19.61 -8.92
N ALA A 260 -4.74 -19.38 -9.42
CA ALA A 260 -4.40 -19.42 -10.83
C ALA A 260 -3.86 -20.78 -11.30
N GLY A 261 -3.74 -21.77 -10.41
CA GLY A 261 -3.15 -23.07 -10.74
C GLY A 261 -1.62 -23.09 -10.78
N THR A 262 -0.96 -22.04 -10.25
CA THR A 262 0.51 -21.95 -10.19
C THR A 262 1.06 -22.46 -8.85
N SER A 263 2.38 -22.63 -8.76
CA SER A 263 3.03 -22.94 -7.47
C SER A 263 2.68 -21.90 -6.40
N VAL A 264 2.38 -22.37 -5.19
CA VAL A 264 2.15 -21.49 -4.02
C VAL A 264 3.40 -20.69 -3.65
N LEU A 265 4.59 -21.11 -4.10
CA LEU A 265 5.84 -20.39 -3.86
C LEU A 265 6.20 -19.36 -4.93
N SER A 266 5.51 -19.36 -6.08
CA SER A 266 5.88 -18.48 -7.20
C SER A 266 5.84 -16.99 -6.85
N PRO A 267 4.88 -16.46 -6.08
CA PRO A 267 4.88 -15.04 -5.71
C PRO A 267 6.08 -14.65 -4.83
N GLY A 268 6.71 -15.61 -4.15
CA GLY A 268 7.91 -15.35 -3.34
C GLY A 268 9.10 -14.87 -4.17
N LEU A 269 9.20 -15.25 -5.45
CA LEU A 269 10.27 -14.82 -6.33
C LEU A 269 10.22 -13.30 -6.60
N HIS A 270 9.03 -12.73 -6.76
CA HIS A 270 8.87 -11.30 -7.08
C HIS A 270 9.31 -10.42 -5.92
N ILE A 271 8.75 -10.64 -4.72
CA ILE A 271 9.14 -9.85 -3.53
C ILE A 271 10.57 -10.18 -3.11
N GLY A 272 11.02 -11.43 -3.26
CA GLY A 272 12.39 -11.85 -3.03
C GLY A 272 13.38 -11.09 -3.92
N LEU A 273 13.05 -10.89 -5.19
CA LEU A 273 13.86 -10.09 -6.11
C LEU A 273 13.94 -8.62 -5.70
N VAL A 274 12.82 -8.00 -5.30
CA VAL A 274 12.81 -6.61 -4.80
C VAL A 274 13.73 -6.48 -3.58
N LEU A 275 13.56 -7.35 -2.57
CA LEU A 275 14.33 -7.32 -1.33
C LEU A 275 15.81 -7.65 -1.56
N LEU A 276 16.11 -8.60 -2.44
CA LEU A 276 17.48 -8.97 -2.79
C LEU A 276 18.21 -7.82 -3.50
N LEU A 277 17.56 -7.17 -4.47
CA LEU A 277 18.12 -6.01 -5.14
C LEU A 277 18.36 -4.87 -4.15
N ALA A 278 17.38 -4.57 -3.29
CA ALA A 278 17.54 -3.56 -2.24
C ALA A 278 18.72 -3.88 -1.30
N LEU A 279 18.80 -5.12 -0.80
CA LEU A 279 19.88 -5.51 0.10
C LEU A 279 21.24 -5.48 -0.60
N MET A 280 21.33 -5.99 -1.82
CA MET A 280 22.58 -6.00 -2.58
C MET A 280 23.05 -4.58 -2.89
N ILE A 281 22.15 -3.69 -3.32
CA ILE A 281 22.50 -2.30 -3.64
C ILE A 281 22.94 -1.56 -2.38
N TYR A 282 22.26 -1.80 -1.25
CA TYR A 282 22.72 -1.29 0.05
C TYR A 282 24.13 -1.80 0.39
N LYS A 283 24.39 -3.11 0.30
CA LYS A 283 25.65 -3.71 0.74
C LYS A 283 26.84 -3.46 -0.20
N LYS A 284 26.60 -3.25 -1.50
CA LYS A 284 27.65 -3.01 -2.50
C LYS A 284 27.94 -1.53 -2.75
N SER A 285 27.11 -0.61 -2.28
CA SER A 285 27.31 0.82 -2.49
C SER A 285 28.64 1.28 -1.89
N THR A 286 29.49 1.91 -2.70
CA THR A 286 30.77 2.50 -2.25
C THR A 286 30.57 3.89 -1.63
N THR A 287 29.44 4.52 -1.89
CA THR A 287 29.05 5.85 -1.41
C THR A 287 28.13 5.80 -0.19
N ASN A 288 27.86 4.60 0.35
CA ASN A 288 26.87 4.38 1.40
C ASN A 288 25.49 4.93 1.04
N LEU A 289 25.05 4.70 -0.20
CA LEU A 289 23.87 5.31 -0.82
C LEU A 289 22.61 5.27 0.07
N PHE A 290 22.30 4.11 0.65
CA PHE A 290 21.16 3.97 1.56
C PHE A 290 21.34 4.75 2.87
N LEU A 291 22.54 4.77 3.44
CA LEU A 291 22.80 5.47 4.72
C LEU A 291 22.69 6.98 4.56
N GLN A 292 23.16 7.50 3.43
CA GLN A 292 23.13 8.93 3.13
C GLN A 292 21.75 9.39 2.65
N ASN A 293 20.97 8.51 2.02
CA ASN A 293 19.68 8.85 1.40
C ASN A 293 18.57 7.84 1.70
N PRO A 294 18.31 7.46 2.96
CA PRO A 294 17.42 6.36 3.29
C PRO A 294 15.99 6.60 2.86
N CYS A 295 15.46 7.82 3.04
CA CYS A 295 14.09 8.12 2.63
C CYS A 295 13.90 8.03 1.11
N LEU A 296 14.81 8.60 0.33
CA LEU A 296 14.79 8.52 -1.14
C LEU A 296 14.94 7.07 -1.62
N TYR A 297 15.83 6.32 -0.97
CA TYR A 297 16.04 4.90 -1.24
C TYR A 297 14.76 4.07 -0.99
N THR A 298 14.12 4.28 0.16
CA THR A 298 12.88 3.60 0.52
C THR A 298 11.72 4.01 -0.39
N LEU A 299 11.64 5.25 -0.86
CA LEU A 299 10.67 5.65 -1.90
C LEU A 299 10.91 4.89 -3.22
N ALA A 300 12.16 4.85 -3.69
CA ALA A 300 12.51 4.21 -4.96
C ALA A 300 12.10 2.73 -5.00
N PHE A 301 12.41 1.97 -3.96
CA PHE A 301 12.02 0.56 -3.86
C PHE A 301 10.59 0.36 -3.36
N GLY A 302 10.06 1.30 -2.58
CA GLY A 302 8.69 1.27 -2.09
C GLY A 302 7.69 1.33 -3.24
N PHE A 303 7.91 2.19 -4.24
CA PHE A 303 7.06 2.24 -5.43
C PHE A 303 7.15 0.96 -6.29
N VAL A 304 8.32 0.33 -6.36
CA VAL A 304 8.49 -0.99 -7.00
C VAL A 304 7.68 -2.04 -6.23
N SER A 305 7.82 -2.09 -4.90
CA SER A 305 7.09 -3.03 -4.05
C SER A 305 5.57 -2.83 -4.14
N ALA A 306 5.10 -1.57 -4.15
CA ALA A 306 3.70 -1.23 -4.31
C ALA A 306 3.14 -1.75 -5.64
N LYS A 307 3.83 -1.47 -6.77
CA LYS A 307 3.39 -1.97 -8.08
C LYS A 307 3.34 -3.49 -8.12
N ILE A 308 4.38 -4.17 -7.65
CA ILE A 308 4.44 -5.64 -7.61
C ILE A 308 3.32 -6.22 -6.73
N THR A 309 2.98 -5.56 -5.63
CA THR A 309 1.85 -5.95 -4.78
C THR A 309 0.50 -5.79 -5.49
N ILE A 310 0.28 -4.66 -6.18
CA ILE A 310 -0.94 -4.42 -6.96
C ILE A 310 -1.10 -5.49 -8.06
N LYS A 311 -0.01 -5.86 -8.73
CA LYS A 311 -0.04 -6.96 -9.72
C LYS A 311 -0.46 -8.29 -9.11
N LEU A 312 -0.07 -8.56 -7.86
CA LEU A 312 -0.49 -9.78 -7.16
C LEU A 312 -1.97 -9.75 -6.77
N VAL A 313 -2.47 -8.59 -6.31
CA VAL A 313 -3.91 -8.38 -6.05
C VAL A 313 -4.72 -8.64 -7.32
N ILE A 314 -4.33 -8.03 -8.44
CA ILE A 314 -4.97 -8.25 -9.74
C ILE A 314 -4.89 -9.73 -10.14
N ALA A 315 -3.72 -10.36 -10.04
CA ALA A 315 -3.54 -11.76 -10.37
C ALA A 315 -4.47 -12.68 -9.57
N HIS A 316 -4.71 -12.36 -8.30
CA HIS A 316 -5.70 -13.05 -7.47
C HIS A 316 -7.12 -12.87 -8.02
N MET A 317 -7.55 -11.63 -8.21
CA MET A 317 -8.91 -11.30 -8.66
C MET A 317 -9.21 -11.86 -10.06
N THR A 318 -8.22 -11.86 -10.95
CA THR A 318 -8.35 -12.37 -12.32
C THR A 318 -7.93 -13.83 -12.44
N LYS A 319 -7.62 -14.53 -11.34
CA LYS A 319 -7.15 -15.92 -11.30
C LYS A 319 -6.14 -16.22 -12.41
N SER A 320 -5.11 -15.38 -12.50
CA SER A 320 -4.07 -15.45 -13.53
C SER A 320 -2.68 -15.48 -12.91
N GLU A 321 -1.71 -16.01 -13.65
CA GLU A 321 -0.32 -15.99 -13.22
C GLU A 321 0.26 -14.56 -13.20
N ILE A 322 1.30 -14.37 -12.38
CA ILE A 322 2.06 -13.12 -12.29
C ILE A 322 3.40 -13.28 -12.99
N SER A 323 3.62 -12.52 -14.07
CA SER A 323 4.91 -12.49 -14.78
C SER A 323 5.99 -11.80 -13.96
N LEU A 324 7.19 -12.37 -13.93
CA LEU A 324 8.37 -11.78 -13.29
C LEU A 324 8.97 -10.63 -14.12
N GLN A 325 8.83 -10.69 -15.44
CA GLN A 325 9.29 -9.62 -16.32
C GLN A 325 8.37 -8.42 -16.17
N ASP A 326 8.90 -7.33 -15.62
CA ASP A 326 8.13 -6.12 -15.38
C ASP A 326 9.02 -4.87 -15.42
N THR A 327 8.46 -3.77 -15.91
CA THR A 327 9.11 -2.45 -15.98
C THR A 327 9.43 -1.87 -14.60
N ALA A 328 8.81 -2.37 -13.52
CA ALA A 328 9.09 -2.00 -12.14
C ALA A 328 10.57 -2.19 -11.78
N PHE A 329 11.23 -3.17 -12.40
CA PHE A 329 12.63 -3.49 -12.11
C PHE A 329 13.64 -2.64 -12.89
N ILE A 330 13.20 -1.72 -13.75
CA ILE A 330 14.12 -0.83 -14.50
C ILE A 330 14.92 0.05 -13.53
N GLY A 331 14.26 0.73 -12.58
CA GLY A 331 14.93 1.58 -11.60
C GLY A 331 15.98 0.83 -10.75
N PRO A 332 15.60 -0.25 -10.05
CA PRO A 332 16.55 -1.12 -9.34
C PRO A 332 17.64 -1.71 -10.26
N GLY A 333 17.30 -2.05 -11.50
CA GLY A 333 18.25 -2.54 -12.49
C GLY A 333 19.32 -1.51 -12.84
N LEU A 334 18.96 -0.24 -13.04
CA LEU A 334 19.90 0.85 -13.28
C LEU A 334 20.90 1.00 -12.11
N LEU A 335 20.41 0.96 -10.87
CA LEU A 335 21.27 1.00 -9.68
C LEU A 335 22.21 -0.20 -9.61
N PHE A 336 21.70 -1.40 -9.85
CA PHE A 336 22.49 -2.62 -9.86
C PHE A 336 23.59 -2.59 -10.93
N PHE A 337 23.25 -2.25 -12.17
CA PHE A 337 24.21 -2.18 -13.26
C PHE A 337 25.24 -1.07 -13.03
N ASN A 338 24.82 0.09 -12.50
CA ASN A 338 25.76 1.15 -12.17
C ASN A 338 26.82 0.66 -11.17
N GLN A 339 26.41 0.00 -10.07
CA GLN A 339 27.35 -0.59 -9.11
C GLN A 339 28.19 -1.72 -9.69
N TYR A 340 27.62 -2.54 -10.58
CA TYR A 340 28.37 -3.61 -11.28
C TYR A 340 29.52 -3.04 -12.12
N PHE A 341 29.30 -1.88 -12.75
CA PHE A 341 30.33 -1.16 -13.53
C PHE A 341 31.08 -0.11 -12.70
N ASN A 342 31.32 -0.40 -11.41
CA ASN A 342 32.09 0.44 -10.48
C ASN A 342 31.54 1.86 -10.29
N SER A 343 30.22 2.04 -10.33
CA SER A 343 29.53 3.30 -10.09
C SER A 343 30.05 4.44 -10.99
N PHE A 344 30.12 4.17 -12.30
CA PHE A 344 30.60 5.13 -13.30
C PHE A 344 29.75 6.42 -13.40
N ILE A 345 28.48 6.35 -12.98
CA ILE A 345 27.63 7.52 -12.70
C ILE A 345 27.47 7.63 -11.18
N ASP A 346 27.40 8.85 -10.67
CA ASP A 346 27.08 9.11 -9.27
C ASP A 346 25.81 8.35 -8.84
N GLU A 347 25.95 7.47 -7.83
CA GLU A 347 24.87 6.63 -7.32
C GLU A 347 23.67 7.45 -6.83
N TYR A 348 23.88 8.66 -6.32
CA TYR A 348 22.81 9.56 -5.88
C TYR A 348 21.96 10.04 -7.06
N ILE A 349 22.59 10.37 -8.19
CA ILE A 349 21.88 10.76 -9.42
C ILE A 349 21.09 9.57 -9.95
N VAL A 350 21.70 8.38 -10.01
CA VAL A 350 21.02 7.15 -10.46
C VAL A 350 19.85 6.81 -9.53
N LEU A 351 19.97 7.05 -8.23
CA LEU A 351 18.89 6.83 -7.27
C LEU A 351 17.69 7.74 -7.52
N TRP A 352 17.91 9.03 -7.80
CA TRP A 352 16.82 9.94 -8.18
C TRP A 352 16.14 9.50 -9.48
N ILE A 353 16.92 9.11 -10.49
CA ILE A 353 16.39 8.57 -11.75
C ILE A 353 15.55 7.32 -11.48
N ALA A 354 16.07 6.39 -10.68
CA ALA A 354 15.37 5.17 -10.31
C ALA A 354 14.06 5.47 -9.57
N MET A 355 14.06 6.42 -8.62
CA MET A 355 12.86 6.83 -7.90
C MET A 355 11.80 7.41 -8.83
N VAL A 356 12.18 8.34 -9.71
CA VAL A 356 11.25 8.98 -10.66
C VAL A 356 10.68 7.96 -11.65
N ILE A 357 11.51 7.06 -12.17
CA ILE A 357 11.05 5.98 -13.07
C ILE A 357 10.08 5.05 -12.34
N SER A 358 10.42 4.59 -11.13
CA SER A 358 9.54 3.70 -10.34
C SER A 358 8.20 4.37 -10.02
N PHE A 359 8.20 5.66 -9.66
CA PHE A 359 6.98 6.42 -9.41
C PHE A 359 6.12 6.57 -10.68
N ALA A 360 6.73 7.00 -11.79
CA ALA A 360 6.03 7.19 -13.05
C ALA A 360 5.45 5.88 -13.59
N ASP A 361 6.19 4.77 -13.46
CA ASP A 361 5.78 3.44 -13.88
C ASP A 361 4.62 2.90 -13.02
N LEU A 362 4.68 3.07 -11.70
CA LEU A 362 3.56 2.77 -10.79
C LEU A 362 2.32 3.61 -11.15
N LEU A 363 2.46 4.93 -11.28
CA LEU A 363 1.34 5.82 -11.56
C LEU A 363 0.69 5.49 -12.91
N ARG A 364 1.51 5.29 -13.95
CA ARG A 364 1.04 4.86 -15.28
C ARG A 364 0.28 3.54 -15.19
N TYR A 365 0.80 2.56 -14.45
CA TYR A 365 0.15 1.27 -14.28
C TYR A 365 -1.20 1.39 -13.57
N CYS A 366 -1.26 2.09 -12.43
CA CYS A 366 -2.49 2.32 -11.68
C CYS A 366 -3.56 3.02 -12.51
N ILE A 367 -3.21 4.10 -13.21
CA ILE A 367 -4.14 4.84 -14.08
C ILE A 367 -4.67 3.92 -15.18
N SER A 368 -3.77 3.20 -15.86
CA SER A 368 -4.14 2.35 -17.00
C SER A 368 -5.08 1.21 -16.56
N VAL A 369 -4.77 0.54 -15.45
CA VAL A 369 -5.60 -0.54 -14.90
C VAL A 369 -6.96 0.00 -14.45
N CYS A 370 -6.99 1.11 -13.71
CA CYS A 370 -8.25 1.69 -13.23
C CYS A 370 -9.16 2.07 -14.39
N LEU A 371 -8.63 2.74 -15.41
CA LEU A 371 -9.40 3.14 -16.59
C LEU A 371 -9.86 1.94 -17.41
N GLN A 372 -9.01 0.92 -17.60
CA GLN A 372 -9.38 -0.28 -18.36
C GLN A 372 -10.49 -1.07 -17.66
N ILE A 373 -10.37 -1.32 -16.35
CA ILE A 373 -11.40 -2.00 -15.56
C ILE A 373 -12.69 -1.18 -15.52
N ALA A 374 -12.60 0.14 -15.27
CA ALA A 374 -13.77 1.02 -15.23
C ALA A 374 -14.54 1.01 -16.56
N THR A 375 -13.80 1.05 -17.68
CA THR A 375 -14.38 0.96 -19.03
C THR A 375 -15.05 -0.39 -19.26
N HIS A 376 -14.40 -1.49 -18.87
CA HIS A 376 -14.93 -2.84 -19.02
C HIS A 376 -16.22 -3.04 -18.21
N LEU A 377 -16.22 -2.63 -16.93
CA LEU A 377 -17.36 -2.74 -16.02
C LEU A 377 -18.42 -1.63 -16.23
N ARG A 378 -18.16 -0.65 -17.11
CA ARG A 378 -19.02 0.52 -17.39
C ARG A 378 -19.35 1.35 -16.14
N ILE A 379 -18.36 1.53 -15.28
CA ILE A 379 -18.46 2.35 -14.06
C ILE A 379 -17.51 3.56 -14.15
N SER A 380 -17.74 4.55 -13.30
CA SER A 380 -16.81 5.68 -13.13
C SER A 380 -15.90 5.43 -11.93
N VAL A 381 -14.61 5.74 -12.07
CA VAL A 381 -13.62 5.52 -10.99
C VAL A 381 -13.93 6.37 -9.75
N PHE A 382 -14.33 7.63 -9.93
CA PHE A 382 -14.50 8.61 -8.84
C PHE A 382 -15.91 9.23 -8.79
N ARG A 383 -16.92 8.58 -9.38
CA ARG A 383 -18.31 9.07 -9.37
C ARG A 383 -19.27 7.90 -9.24
N ILE A 384 -20.34 8.09 -8.49
CA ILE A 384 -21.47 7.16 -8.45
C ILE A 384 -22.44 7.56 -9.56
N SER A 385 -22.90 6.59 -10.37
CA SER A 385 -23.80 6.87 -11.50
C SER A 385 -25.17 7.37 -11.02
N SER A 386 -25.74 8.34 -11.73
CA SER A 386 -26.99 9.03 -11.36
C SER A 386 -28.21 8.11 -11.23
N ASN A 387 -28.24 7.00 -11.97
CA ASN A 387 -29.35 6.03 -11.90
C ASN A 387 -29.40 5.29 -10.55
N GLN A 388 -28.23 5.00 -9.96
CA GLN A 388 -28.15 4.38 -8.63
C GLN A 388 -28.48 5.38 -7.53
N ALA A 389 -28.07 6.64 -7.68
CA ALA A 389 -28.38 7.70 -6.71
C ALA A 389 -29.87 8.09 -6.67
N ALA A 390 -30.58 8.03 -7.81
CA ALA A 390 -32.00 8.39 -7.90
C ALA A 390 -32.93 7.35 -7.24
N GLU A 391 -32.70 6.05 -7.47
CA GLU A 391 -33.41 4.96 -6.77
C GLU A 391 -33.22 5.02 -5.25
N GLN A 392 -32.07 5.53 -4.79
CA GLN A 392 -31.73 5.68 -3.37
C GLN A 392 -32.48 6.83 -2.69
N VAL A 393 -32.61 8.00 -3.33
CA VAL A 393 -33.40 9.12 -2.80
C VAL A 393 -34.87 8.72 -2.63
N GLN A 394 -35.41 7.91 -3.54
CA GLN A 394 -36.77 7.37 -3.42
C GLN A 394 -36.88 6.37 -2.26
N THR A 395 -35.96 5.40 -2.15
CA THR A 395 -35.99 4.38 -1.08
C THR A 395 -35.82 4.99 0.32
N GLN A 396 -34.98 6.02 0.45
CA GLN A 396 -34.74 6.68 1.74
C GLN A 396 -35.92 7.58 2.15
N LYS A 397 -36.59 8.24 1.19
CA LYS A 397 -37.86 8.95 1.45
C LYS A 397 -38.97 7.99 1.90
N GLN A 398 -39.02 6.78 1.33
CA GLN A 398 -40.05 5.79 1.67
C GLN A 398 -39.90 5.26 3.10
N LYS A 399 -38.66 5.05 3.58
CA LYS A 399 -38.36 4.70 4.99
C LYS A 399 -38.58 5.83 6.00
N LEU A 400 -38.84 7.06 5.54
CA LEU A 400 -39.15 8.22 6.38
C LEU A 400 -40.65 8.52 6.41
N THR A 401 -41.44 7.86 5.55
CA THR A 401 -42.91 8.00 5.46
C THR A 401 -43.67 6.79 6.01
N ASP A 402 -42.96 5.69 6.31
CA ASP A 402 -43.43 4.53 7.08
C ASP A 402 -42.82 4.59 8.49
#